data_AF-A0A535GIF2-F1
#
_entry.id   AF-A0A535GIF2-F1
#
_cell.length_a   1.000
_cell.length_b   1.000
_cell.length_c   1.000
_cell.angle_alpha   90.00
_cell.angle_beta   90.00
_cell.angle_gamma   90.00
#
_symmetry.space_group_name_H-M   'P 1'
#
loop_
_entity.id
_entity.type
_entity.pdbx_description
1 polymer ?
#
loop_
_entity_poly.entity_id
_entity_poly.type
_entity_poly.pdbx_seq_one_letter_code
_entity_poly.pdbx_strand_id
1 'polypeptide(L)' 'RMDGWTVTKMLREEEWAREIPIIAVSALAMQQDRARAIEAGCDDFVSKPYAPAELRAVLARYLEDGRTTTAPGV' A
#
# COMPACT_ATOMS: atom_id res chain seq x y z
N ARG A 1 -5.96 3.26 19.79
CA ARG A 1 -5.98 3.98 18.49
C ARG A 1 -5.14 3.15 17.53
N MET A 2 -5.69 2.73 16.40
CA MET A 2 -5.00 1.85 15.43
C MET A 2 -4.26 2.71 14.40
N ASP A 3 -3.03 2.32 14.04
CA ASP A 3 -2.21 2.99 13.02
C ASP A 3 -2.17 2.20 11.70
N GLY A 4 -1.68 2.82 10.63
CA GLY A 4 -1.65 2.21 9.30
C GLY A 4 -0.76 0.97 9.20
N TRP A 5 0.29 0.86 10.03
CA TRP A 5 1.17 -0.31 10.05
C TRP A 5 0.47 -1.53 10.64
N THR A 6 -0.26 -1.31 11.74
CA THR A 6 -1.08 -2.34 12.37
C THR A 6 -2.16 -2.82 11.41
N VAL A 7 -2.85 -1.89 10.72
CA VAL A 7 -3.84 -2.24 9.69
C VAL A 7 -3.22 -3.07 8.57
N THR A 8 -2.05 -2.67 8.07
CA THR A 8 -1.38 -3.40 6.97
C THR A 8 -1.06 -4.84 7.40
N LYS A 9 -0.50 -5.02 8.60
CA LYS A 9 -0.20 -6.36 9.12
C LYS A 9 -1.45 -7.23 9.21
N MET A 10 -2.54 -6.68 9.76
CA MET A 10 -3.82 -7.39 9.82
C MET A 10 -4.35 -7.74 8.42
N LEU A 11 -4.29 -6.82 7.47
CA LEU A 11 -4.71 -7.10 6.08
C LEU A 11 -3.85 -8.20 5.43
N ARG A 12 -2.56 -8.31 5.76
CA ARG A 12 -1.71 -9.39 5.23
C ARG A 12 -1.98 -10.76 5.82
N GLU A 13 -2.68 -10.83 6.97
CA GLU A 13 -3.17 -12.08 7.54
C GLU A 13 -4.49 -12.54 6.90
N GLU A 14 -5.20 -11.64 6.23
CA GLU A 14 -6.47 -11.91 5.57
C GLU A 14 -6.27 -12.43 4.13
N GLU A 15 -6.80 -13.62 3.83
CA GLU A 15 -6.61 -14.26 2.51
C GLU A 15 -7.15 -13.40 1.35
N TRP A 16 -8.28 -12.72 1.55
CA TRP A 16 -8.89 -11.86 0.53
C TRP A 16 -8.08 -10.60 0.22
N ALA A 17 -7.25 -10.14 1.16
CA ALA A 17 -6.44 -8.93 1.03
C ALA A 17 -4.98 -9.23 0.66
N ARG A 18 -4.60 -10.51 0.67
CA ARG A 18 -3.22 -10.95 0.46
C ARG A 18 -2.62 -10.46 -0.86
N GLU A 19 -3.41 -10.46 -1.93
CA GLU A 19 -2.98 -10.02 -3.26
C GLU A 19 -3.32 -8.56 -3.58
N ILE A 20 -4.07 -7.88 -2.70
CA ILE A 20 -4.42 -6.47 -2.91
C ILE A 20 -3.17 -5.60 -2.69
N PRO A 21 -2.78 -4.76 -3.66
CA PRO A 21 -1.65 -3.85 -3.48
C PRO A 21 -1.91 -2.85 -2.34
N ILE A 22 -0.96 -2.73 -1.41
CA ILE A 22 -1.02 -1.77 -0.30
C ILE A 22 0.12 -0.76 -0.46
N ILE A 23 -0.23 0.50 -0.66
CA ILE A 23 0.71 1.61 -0.81
C ILE A 23 0.66 2.48 0.44
N ALA A 24 1.76 2.56 1.17
CA ALA A 24 1.89 3.43 2.33
C ALA A 24 2.02 4.90 1.92
N VAL A 25 1.38 5.80 2.67
CA VAL A 25 1.47 7.24 2.41
C VAL A 25 1.79 8.00 3.70
N SER A 26 3.02 8.49 3.85
CA SER A 26 3.51 9.11 5.09
C SER A 26 3.91 10.57 4.92
N ALA A 27 3.63 11.41 5.92
CA ALA A 27 4.12 12.80 5.98
C ALA A 27 5.57 12.92 6.45
N LEU A 28 6.08 11.89 7.13
CA LEU A 28 7.47 11.76 7.52
C LEU A 28 8.07 10.72 6.58
N ALA A 29 8.86 11.19 5.62
CA ALA A 29 9.50 10.37 4.62
C ALA A 29 10.91 9.95 5.07
N MET A 30 11.08 9.71 6.37
CA MET A 30 12.36 9.26 6.87
C MET A 30 12.63 7.84 6.37
N GLN A 31 13.91 7.49 6.20
CA GLN A 31 14.30 6.15 5.76
C GLN A 31 13.69 5.05 6.66
N GLN A 32 13.50 5.37 7.95
CA GLN A 32 12.86 4.49 8.93
C GLN A 32 11.38 4.24 8.63
N ASP A 33 10.64 5.23 8.11
CA ASP A 33 9.22 5.06 7.76
C ASP A 33 9.05 4.16 6.54
N ARG A 34 9.97 4.26 5.57
CA ARG A 34 10.00 3.34 4.43
C ARG A 34 10.30 1.91 4.87
N ALA A 35 11.29 1.72 5.75
CA ALA A 35 11.60 0.40 6.30
C ALA A 35 10.39 -0.20 7.05
N ARG A 36 9.73 0.59 7.89
CA ARG A 36 8.51 0.19 8.61
C ARG A 36 7.36 -0.19 7.67
N ALA A 37 7.17 0.54 6.57
CA ALA A 37 6.15 0.21 5.57
C ALA A 37 6.40 -1.16 4.95
N ILE A 38 7.65 -1.45 4.57
CA ILE A 38 8.05 -2.74 4.00
C ILE A 38 7.86 -3.87 5.04
N GLU A 39 8.32 -3.67 6.28
CA GLU A 39 8.15 -4.63 7.38
C GLU A 39 6.68 -4.90 7.73
N ALA A 40 5.81 -3.90 7.55
CA ALA A 40 4.38 -4.06 7.74
C ALA A 40 3.70 -4.82 6.59
N GLY A 41 4.38 -4.98 5.44
CA GLY A 41 3.87 -5.67 4.26
C GLY A 41 3.31 -4.76 3.17
N CYS A 42 3.68 -3.48 3.13
CA CYS A 42 3.32 -2.59 2.02
C CYS A 42 4.14 -2.92 0.76
N ASP A 43 3.52 -2.82 -0.40
CA ASP A 43 4.15 -3.03 -1.70
C ASP A 43 4.89 -1.78 -2.20
N ASP A 44 4.41 -0.59 -1.82
CA ASP A 44 5.08 0.67 -2.13
C ASP A 44 4.90 1.70 -1.02
N PHE A 45 5.60 2.82 -1.17
CA PHE A 45 5.61 3.94 -0.24
C PHE A 45 5.67 5.27 -0.99
N VAL A 46 4.81 6.20 -0.62
CA VAL A 46 4.77 7.57 -1.12
C VAL A 46 4.90 8.57 0.02
N SER A 47 5.87 9.49 -0.11
CA SER A 47 6.06 10.60 0.81
C SER A 47 5.12 11.75 0.51
N LYS A 48 4.47 12.30 1.55
CA LYS A 48 3.79 13.60 1.48
C LYS A 48 4.78 14.73 1.81
N PRO A 49 4.58 15.94 1.23
CA PRO A 49 3.64 16.21 0.14
C PRO A 49 4.10 15.55 -1.18
N TYR A 50 3.14 15.11 -1.99
CA TYR A 50 3.39 14.59 -3.34
C TYR A 50 2.52 15.32 -4.35
N ALA A 51 2.98 15.42 -5.58
CA ALA A 51 2.21 15.89 -6.71
C ALA A 51 1.23 14.78 -7.17
N PRO A 52 0.05 15.13 -7.71
CA PRO A 52 -0.88 14.15 -8.26
C PRO A 52 -0.28 13.26 -9.37
N ALA A 53 0.72 13.77 -10.11
CA ALA A 53 1.43 13.00 -11.12
C ALA A 53 2.29 11.87 -10.51
N GLU A 54 2.92 12.11 -9.36
CA GLU A 54 3.74 11.11 -8.66
C GLU A 54 2.86 9.96 -8.15
N LEU A 55 1.72 10.29 -7.52
CA LEU A 55 0.76 9.27 -7.10
C LEU A 55 0.21 8.49 -8.29
N ARG A 56 -0.12 9.16 -9.40
CA ARG A 56 -0.58 8.48 -10.62
C ARG A 56 0.45 7.50 -11.17
N ALA A 57 1.74 7.86 -11.17
CA ALA A 57 2.81 6.98 -11.62
C ALA A 57 2.92 5.72 -10.74
N VAL A 58 2.76 5.86 -9.42
CA VAL A 58 2.74 4.71 -8.52
C VAL A 58 1.52 3.84 -8.78
N LEU A 59 0.33 4.43 -8.86
CA LEU A 59 -0.91 3.69 -9.11
C LEU A 59 -0.89 2.94 -10.46
N ALA A 60 -0.35 3.55 -11.51
CA ALA A 60 -0.25 2.93 -12.84
C ALA A 60 0.48 1.57 -12.78
N ARG A 61 1.56 1.48 -12.00
CA ARG A 61 2.34 0.23 -11.80
C ARG A 61 1.52 -0.94 -11.27
N TYR A 62 0.44 -0.66 -10.55
CA TYR A 62 -0.43 -1.67 -9.95
C TYR A 62 -1.77 -1.86 -10.69
N LEU A 63 -2.17 -0.88 -11.50
CA LEU A 63 -3.42 -0.92 -12.27
C LEU A 63 -3.23 -1.47 -13.70
N GLU A 64 -2.06 -1.28 -14.29
CA GLU A 64 -1.75 -1.73 -15.66
C GLU A 64 -1.61 -3.26 -15.77
N ASP A 65 -1.42 -3.95 -14.65
CA ASP A 65 -1.25 -5.41 -14.58
C ASP A 65 -2.54 -6.23 -14.64
N GLY A 66 -3.73 -5.61 -14.76
CA GLY A 66 -4.98 -6.36 -14.92
C GLY A 66 -5.28 -7.38 -13.79
N ARG A 67 -4.57 -7.29 -12.66
CA ARG A 67 -4.85 -8.01 -11.41
C ARG A 67 -6.07 -7.38 -10.75
N THR A 68 -7.18 -7.37 -11.48
CA THR A 68 -8.51 -7.39 -10.89
C THR A 68 -8.53 -8.62 -10.00
N THR A 69 -8.30 -8.43 -8.70
CA THR A 69 -8.76 -9.43 -7.74
C THR A 69 -10.23 -9.61 -8.07
N THR A 70 -10.57 -10.77 -8.61
CA THR A 70 -11.96 -11.10 -8.86
C THR A 70 -12.53 -11.26 -7.47
N ALA A 71 -13.27 -10.27 -7.00
CA ALA A 71 -14.00 -10.38 -5.75
C ALA A 71 -14.76 -11.73 -5.78
N PRO A 72 -14.64 -12.59 -4.77
CA PRO A 72 -15.46 -13.79 -4.70
C PRO A 72 -16.91 -13.34 -4.63
N GLY A 73 -17.68 -13.69 -5.66
CA GLY A 73 -19.14 -13.64 -5.77
C GLY A 73 -19.87 -12.66 -4.86
N VAL A 74 -20.30 -11.53 -5.44
CA VAL A 74 -21.57 -10.88 -5.05
C VAL A 74 -22.62 -11.23 -6.07
#